data_AF-A0A7S1Z9P0-F1
#
_entry.id   AF-A0A7S1Z9P0-F1
#
_cell.length_a   1.000
_cell.length_b   1.000
_cell.length_c   1.000
_cell.angle_alpha   90.00
_cell.angle_beta   90.00
_cell.angle_gamma   90.00
#
_symmetry.space_group_name_H-M   'P 1'
#
loop_
_entity.id
_entity.type
_entity.pdbx_description
1 polymer ?
#
loop_
_entity_poly.entity_id
_entity_poly.type
_entity_poly.pdbx_seq_one_letter_code
_entity_poly.pdbx_strand_id
1 'polypeptide(L)'
;DTSAVYKGNNLFFVSLYDHMYQRGYVRNAPGSAMCGCAENMAVVTRADCTEIDADETFQFTYSKEMSQFSGVLVDVGNINFNACQGKDGNNNDLDSYFERLVDEQKQTPENLASLRQVLV
;
A
#
# COMPACT_ATOMS: atom_id res chain seq x y z
N ASP A 1 -8.11 -5.92 9.55
CA ASP A 1 -6.88 -5.55 8.84
C ASP A 1 -6.30 -4.32 9.52
N THR A 2 -5.11 -4.43 10.11
CA THR A 2 -4.41 -3.32 10.79
C THR A 2 -3.85 -2.30 9.81
N SER A 3 -3.74 -2.64 8.52
CA SER A 3 -3.29 -1.72 7.46
C SER A 3 -4.08 -0.42 7.41
N ALA A 4 -5.34 -0.43 7.86
CA ALA A 4 -6.21 0.75 7.96
C ALA A 4 -5.68 1.84 8.90
N VAL A 5 -4.92 1.47 9.94
CA VAL A 5 -4.38 2.39 10.95
C VAL A 5 -3.40 3.38 10.30
N TYR A 6 -2.68 2.98 9.27
CA TYR A 6 -1.62 3.79 8.66
C TYR A 6 -1.98 4.41 7.31
N LYS A 7 -3.19 4.15 6.78
CA LYS A 7 -3.61 4.65 5.46
C LYS A 7 -3.48 6.18 5.37
N GLY A 8 -3.86 6.90 6.44
CA GLY A 8 -3.74 8.35 6.50
C GLY A 8 -2.28 8.83 6.51
N ASN A 9 -1.41 8.16 7.27
CA ASN A 9 0.00 8.53 7.36
C ASN A 9 0.73 8.28 6.04
N ASN A 10 0.45 7.16 5.36
CA ASN A 10 1.00 6.87 4.03
C ASN A 10 0.54 7.90 3.01
N LEU A 11 -0.76 8.19 3.00
CA LEU A 11 -1.33 9.17 2.07
C LEU A 11 -0.67 10.54 2.24
N PHE A 12 -0.48 10.98 3.50
CA PHE A 12 0.22 12.23 3.80
C PHE A 12 1.68 12.21 3.37
N PHE A 13 2.41 11.13 3.69
CA PHE A 13 3.83 10.99 3.35
C PHE A 13 4.03 11.05 1.83
N VAL A 14 3.31 10.23 1.07
CA VAL A 14 3.44 10.16 -0.39
C VAL A 14 3.02 11.48 -1.03
N SER A 15 1.84 12.02 -0.67
CA SER A 15 1.31 13.21 -1.34
C SER A 15 2.05 14.50 -0.98
N LEU A 16 2.33 14.74 0.31
CA LEU A 16 2.82 16.03 0.78
C LEU A 16 4.34 16.04 0.98
N TYR A 17 4.91 14.99 1.56
CA TYR A 17 6.34 14.97 1.85
C TYR A 17 7.16 14.54 0.63
N ASP A 18 6.91 13.36 0.07
CA ASP A 18 7.68 12.84 -1.06
C ASP A 18 7.36 13.57 -2.36
N HIS A 19 6.11 13.51 -2.83
CA HIS A 19 5.75 14.09 -4.12
C HIS A 19 5.82 15.62 -4.11
N MET A 20 5.15 16.30 -3.19
CA MET A 20 5.11 17.77 -3.20
C MET A 20 6.41 18.41 -2.70
N TYR A 21 6.89 18.06 -1.50
CA TYR A 21 8.02 18.74 -0.87
C TYR A 21 9.39 18.29 -1.41
N GLN A 22 9.66 16.98 -1.50
CA GLN A 22 10.96 16.47 -1.95
C GLN A 22 11.11 16.52 -3.48
N ARG A 23 10.11 16.02 -4.23
CA ARG A 23 10.17 15.90 -5.70
C ARG A 23 9.61 17.10 -6.46
N GLY A 24 8.85 17.98 -5.80
CA GLY A 24 8.26 19.18 -6.42
C GLY A 24 7.06 18.90 -7.33
N TYR A 25 6.43 17.72 -7.25
CA TYR A 25 5.21 17.40 -7.97
C TYR A 25 4.04 18.16 -7.37
N VAL A 26 3.72 19.30 -8.00
CA VAL A 26 2.65 20.19 -7.61
C VAL A 26 1.49 20.09 -8.59
N ARG A 27 0.30 19.77 -8.06
CA ARG A 27 -0.99 19.54 -8.75
C ARG A 27 -1.19 18.12 -9.29
N ASN A 28 -2.46 17.79 -9.46
CA ASN A 28 -2.89 16.53 -10.04
C ASN A 28 -2.57 16.46 -11.54
N ALA A 29 -2.32 15.25 -12.02
CA ALA A 29 -2.34 14.99 -13.45
C ALA A 29 -3.71 15.36 -14.04
N PRO A 30 -3.78 15.95 -15.24
CA PRO A 30 -5.05 16.31 -15.87
C PRO A 30 -6.00 15.11 -15.91
N GLY A 31 -7.21 15.26 -15.36
CA GLY A 31 -8.22 14.20 -15.33
C GLY A 31 -8.08 13.16 -14.21
N SER A 32 -7.09 13.27 -13.32
CA SER A 32 -6.93 12.41 -12.14
C SER A 32 -7.02 13.21 -10.86
N ALA A 33 -7.46 12.60 -9.76
CA ALA A 33 -7.16 13.12 -8.42
C ALA A 33 -5.67 12.89 -8.10
N MET A 34 -5.12 13.61 -7.11
CA MET A 34 -3.76 13.32 -6.59
C MET A 34 -3.68 11.93 -5.97
N CYS A 35 -4.76 11.49 -5.32
CA CYS A 35 -4.85 10.19 -4.67
C CYS A 35 -6.27 9.64 -4.79
N GLY A 36 -6.39 8.34 -5.00
CA GLY A 36 -7.66 7.64 -5.16
C GLY A 36 -7.42 6.14 -5.35
N CYS A 37 -8.50 5.37 -5.47
CA CYS A 37 -8.41 3.98 -5.89
C CYS A 37 -7.91 3.91 -7.35
N ALA A 38 -7.16 2.86 -7.70
CA ALA A 38 -6.51 2.74 -9.01
C ALA A 38 -7.50 2.89 -10.19
N GLU A 39 -8.71 2.36 -10.06
CA GLU A 39 -9.77 2.45 -11.06
C GLU A 39 -10.32 3.87 -11.28
N ASN A 40 -10.08 4.79 -10.36
CA ASN A 40 -10.50 6.20 -10.42
C ASN A 40 -9.33 7.14 -10.75
N MET A 41 -8.13 6.61 -10.97
CA MET A 41 -6.94 7.37 -11.33
C MET A 41 -6.79 7.42 -12.86
N ALA A 42 -6.01 8.39 -13.37
CA ALA A 42 -5.70 8.42 -14.80
C ALA A 42 -4.90 7.18 -15.23
N VAL A 43 -5.09 6.78 -16.49
CA VAL A 43 -4.28 5.75 -17.14
C VAL A 43 -2.84 6.25 -17.30
N VAL A 44 -1.87 5.46 -16.87
CA VAL A 44 -0.44 5.79 -16.90
C VAL A 44 0.39 4.62 -17.40
N THR A 45 1.58 4.87 -17.95
CA THR A 45 2.48 3.79 -18.39
C THR A 45 3.20 3.09 -17.24
N ARG A 46 3.28 3.74 -16.08
CA ARG A 46 3.96 3.24 -14.89
C ARG A 46 3.42 3.92 -13.64
N ALA A 47 3.33 3.17 -12.54
CA ALA A 47 3.02 3.67 -11.21
C ALA A 47 4.08 3.21 -10.20
N ASP A 48 4.59 4.15 -9.41
CA ASP A 48 5.45 3.85 -8.25
C ASP A 48 4.61 3.17 -7.15
N CYS A 49 5.27 2.35 -6.33
CA CYS A 49 4.62 1.66 -5.21
C CYS A 49 5.37 1.95 -3.91
N THR A 50 4.65 2.46 -2.92
CA THR A 50 5.16 2.74 -1.57
C THR A 50 4.42 1.90 -0.56
N GLU A 51 5.16 1.19 0.29
CA GLU A 51 4.65 0.42 1.40
C GLU A 51 5.13 0.98 2.75
N ILE A 52 4.37 0.68 3.79
CA ILE A 52 4.73 1.04 5.16
C ILE A 52 5.38 -0.17 5.79
N ASP A 53 6.50 0.06 6.43
CA ASP A 53 7.18 -0.88 7.29
C ASP A 53 7.15 -0.33 8.72
N ALA A 54 6.54 -1.05 9.65
CA ALA A 54 6.31 -0.59 11.01
C ALA A 54 6.45 -1.73 12.02
N ASP A 55 6.99 -1.42 13.19
CA ASP A 55 7.10 -2.36 14.29
C ASP A 55 5.78 -2.40 15.07
N GLU A 56 5.02 -3.48 14.93
CA GLU A 56 3.73 -3.63 15.61
C GLU A 56 3.83 -4.59 16.80
N THR A 57 3.38 -4.14 17.98
CA THR A 57 3.25 -5.02 19.16
C THR A 57 1.79 -5.39 19.36
N PHE A 58 1.52 -6.70 19.35
CA PHE A 58 0.18 -7.25 19.61
C PHE A 58 0.13 -7.95 20.97
N GLN A 59 -0.95 -7.71 21.71
CA GLN A 59 -1.29 -8.47 22.90
C GLN A 59 -2.39 -9.47 22.57
N PHE A 60 -2.10 -10.76 22.79
CA PHE A 60 -3.06 -11.84 22.64
C PHE A 60 -3.59 -12.28 24.01
N THR A 61 -4.90 -12.39 24.12
CA THR A 61 -5.60 -12.83 25.33
C THR A 61 -6.56 -13.96 24.98
N TYR A 62 -6.54 -15.03 25.78
CA TYR A 62 -7.50 -16.13 25.68
C TYR A 62 -8.29 -16.26 26.97
N SER A 63 -9.62 -16.21 26.87
CA SER A 63 -10.54 -16.48 27.98
C SER A 63 -11.20 -17.84 27.77
N LYS A 64 -10.85 -18.81 28.62
CA LYS A 64 -11.46 -20.14 28.63
C LYS A 64 -12.95 -20.10 29.02
N GLU A 65 -13.31 -19.21 29.93
CA GLU A 65 -14.69 -19.04 30.41
C GLU A 65 -15.62 -18.51 29.33
N MET A 66 -15.15 -17.56 28.52
CA MET A 66 -15.91 -17.00 27.40
C MET A 66 -15.70 -17.73 26.08
N SER A 67 -14.84 -18.77 26.05
CA SER A 67 -14.35 -19.40 24.81
C SER A 67 -13.91 -18.38 23.76
N GLN A 68 -13.26 -17.28 24.18
CA GLN A 68 -12.86 -16.18 23.31
C GLN A 68 -11.35 -16.05 23.22
N PHE A 69 -10.88 -15.77 22.00
CA PHE A 69 -9.52 -15.35 21.70
C PHE A 69 -9.58 -13.91 21.16
N SER A 70 -8.73 -13.03 21.70
CA SER A 70 -8.63 -11.63 21.27
C SER A 70 -7.17 -11.28 21.02
N GLY A 71 -6.91 -10.56 19.93
CA GLY A 71 -5.64 -9.92 19.64
C GLY A 71 -5.86 -8.42 19.49
N VAL A 72 -5.12 -7.61 20.25
CA VAL A 72 -5.22 -6.15 20.21
C VAL A 72 -3.84 -5.58 19.91
N LEU A 73 -3.77 -4.64 18.96
CA LEU A 73 -2.57 -3.84 18.71
C LEU A 73 -2.37 -2.88 19.89
N VAL A 74 -1.24 -2.99 20.58
CA VAL A 74 -0.96 -2.20 21.79
C VAL A 74 0.10 -1.13 21.60
N ASP A 75 0.99 -1.29 20.61
CA ASP A 75 2.03 -0.31 20.31
C ASP A 75 2.44 -0.36 18.83
N VAL A 76 2.87 0.80 18.32
CA VAL A 76 3.42 0.96 16.97
C VAL A 76 4.72 1.76 17.08
N GLY A 77 5.84 1.11 16.81
CA GLY A 77 7.17 1.70 16.73
C GLY A 77 7.66 1.86 15.29
N ASN A 78 8.66 2.74 15.10
CA ASN A 78 9.47 2.88 13.88
C ASN A 78 8.69 2.77 12.55
N ILE A 79 7.90 3.79 12.23
CA ILE A 79 7.18 3.84 10.95
C ILE A 79 8.12 4.32 9.85
N ASN A 80 8.41 3.45 8.88
CA ASN A 80 9.18 3.72 7.68
C ASN A 80 8.30 3.61 6.44
N PHE A 81 8.67 4.35 5.39
CA PHE A 81 8.03 4.31 4.08
C PHE A 81 9.05 3.86 3.04
N ASN A 82 8.81 2.69 2.45
CA ASN A 82 9.77 2.03 1.58
C ASN A 82 9.15 1.80 0.19
N ALA A 83 10.02 1.64 -0.80
CA ALA A 83 9.59 1.15 -2.10
C ALA A 83 9.15 -0.31 -1.99
N CYS A 84 8.00 -0.63 -2.58
CA CYS A 84 7.53 -2.00 -2.64
C CYS A 84 8.54 -2.89 -3.39
N GLN A 85 8.69 -4.12 -2.93
CA GLN A 85 9.54 -5.11 -3.57
C GLN A 85 8.79 -5.78 -4.74
N GLY A 86 9.26 -5.62 -5.97
CA GLY A 86 8.61 -6.18 -7.17
C GLY A 86 9.13 -7.56 -7.53
N LYS A 87 8.40 -8.25 -8.42
CA LYS A 87 8.88 -9.48 -9.07
C LYS A 87 10.21 -9.24 -9.80
N ASP A 88 11.08 -10.24 -9.79
CA ASP A 88 12.39 -10.23 -10.47
C ASP A 88 13.32 -9.05 -10.10
N GLY A 89 13.10 -8.45 -8.92
CA GLY A 89 13.88 -7.30 -8.44
C GLY A 89 13.43 -5.95 -9.02
N ASN A 90 12.32 -5.90 -9.74
CA ASN A 90 11.71 -4.67 -10.27
C ASN A 90 11.01 -3.87 -9.16
N ASN A 91 11.81 -3.37 -8.21
CA ASN A 91 11.32 -2.64 -7.05
C ASN A 91 10.76 -1.26 -7.42
N ASN A 92 9.88 -0.73 -6.56
CA ASN A 92 9.15 0.52 -6.78
C ASN A 92 8.28 0.51 -8.06
N ASP A 93 7.82 -0.66 -8.51
CA ASP A 93 6.95 -0.79 -9.67
C ASP A 93 5.67 -1.52 -9.26
N LEU A 94 4.52 -0.84 -9.41
CA LEU A 94 3.24 -1.35 -8.93
C LEU A 94 2.80 -2.62 -9.68
N ASP A 95 3.04 -2.69 -11.00
CA ASP A 95 2.69 -3.86 -11.81
C ASP A 95 3.52 -5.07 -11.36
N SER A 96 4.84 -4.91 -11.28
CA SER A 96 5.77 -5.95 -10.82
C SER A 96 5.50 -6.40 -9.39
N TYR A 97 5.10 -5.48 -8.49
CA TYR A 97 4.67 -5.82 -7.14
C TYR A 97 3.39 -6.67 -7.16
N PHE A 98 2.41 -6.30 -7.98
CA PHE A 98 1.14 -7.01 -8.07
C PHE A 98 1.30 -8.39 -8.72
N GLU A 99 2.18 -8.53 -9.72
CA GLU A 99 2.58 -9.82 -10.28
C GLU A 99 3.13 -10.76 -9.20
N ARG A 100 4.03 -10.25 -8.35
CA ARG A 100 4.56 -11.04 -7.22
C ARG A 100 3.43 -11.47 -6.27
N LEU A 101 2.48 -10.59 -5.96
CA LEU A 101 1.35 -10.95 -5.09
C LEU A 101 0.46 -12.05 -5.69
N VAL A 102 0.31 -12.08 -7.02
CA VAL A 102 -0.40 -13.16 -7.71
C VAL A 102 0.37 -14.48 -7.61
N ASP A 103 1.68 -14.46 -7.82
CA ASP A 103 2.54 -15.65 -7.66
C ASP A 103 2.51 -16.18 -6.22
N GLU A 104 2.48 -15.29 -5.23
CA GLU A 104 2.37 -15.61 -3.81
C GLU A 104 0.94 -16.00 -3.36
N GLN A 105 -0.03 -16.05 -4.29
CA GLN A 105 -1.44 -16.35 -4.03
C GLN A 105 -2.13 -15.39 -3.04
N LYS A 106 -1.63 -14.15 -2.94
CA LYS A 106 -2.21 -13.06 -2.14
C LYS A 106 -3.17 -12.18 -2.94
N GLN A 107 -3.13 -12.27 -4.27
CA GLN A 107 -4.02 -11.58 -5.21
C GLN A 107 -4.41 -12.52 -6.35
N THR A 108 -5.44 -12.15 -7.10
CA THR A 108 -5.93 -12.96 -8.21
C THR A 108 -5.42 -12.44 -9.57
N PRO A 109 -5.25 -13.31 -10.57
CA PRO A 109 -4.91 -12.88 -11.94
C PRO A 109 -5.92 -11.87 -12.52
N GLU A 110 -7.19 -11.96 -12.14
CA GLU A 110 -8.24 -11.03 -12.57
C GLU A 110 -7.99 -9.62 -12.04
N ASN A 111 -7.55 -9.49 -10.78
CA ASN A 111 -7.20 -8.18 -10.21
C ASN A 111 -5.99 -7.57 -10.91
N LEU A 112 -4.98 -8.38 -11.26
CA LEU A 112 -3.83 -7.93 -12.05
C LEU A 112 -4.26 -7.45 -13.44
N ALA A 113 -5.14 -8.20 -14.10
CA ALA A 113 -5.68 -7.81 -15.40
C ALA A 113 -6.48 -6.50 -15.31
N SER A 114 -7.24 -6.28 -14.25
CA SER A 114 -7.94 -5.01 -14.01
C SER A 114 -6.98 -3.85 -13.76
N LEU A 115 -5.91 -4.07 -12.99
CA LEU A 115 -4.88 -3.05 -12.75
C LEU A 115 -4.19 -2.64 -14.06
N ARG A 116 -3.90 -3.60 -14.94
CA ARG A 116 -3.31 -3.34 -16.26
C ARG A 116 -4.21 -2.59 -17.24
N GLN A 117 -5.49 -2.42 -16.94
CA GLN A 117 -6.34 -1.51 -17.73
C GLN A 117 -6.05 -0.03 -17.44
N VAL A 118 -5.49 0.26 -16.26
CA VAL A 118 -5.05 1.60 -15.85
C VAL A 118 -3.54 1.81 -15.95
N LEU A 119 -2.78 0.73 -16.18
CA LEU A 119 -1.34 0.75 -16.46
C LEU A 119 -1.08 0.35 -17.92
N VAL A 120 -0.97 1.31 -18.85
CA VAL A 120 -0.89 1.10 -20.32
C VAL A 120 0.28 1.83 -20.94
#